data_AF-A0A3D4VVJ9-F1
#
_entry.id   AF-A0A3D4VVJ9-F1
#
_cell.length_a   1.000
_cell.length_b   1.000
_cell.length_c   1.000
_cell.angle_alpha   90.00
_cell.angle_beta   90.00
_cell.angle_gamma   90.00
#
_symmetry.space_group_name_H-M   'P 1'
#
loop_
_entity.id
_entity.type
_entity.pdbx_description
1 polymer ?
#
loop_
_entity_poly.entity_id
_entity_poly.type
_entity_poly.pdbx_seq_one_letter_code
_entity_poly.pdbx_strand_id
1 'polypeptide(L)'
;MFVVDKQKNQALPLCKKTFSELEFTERNHLQEWIDQDPSILGENLLIIQKEFNGFSDTLERLDLLALDEEGRLVVIENKLDDSGKDVVWQALKYVSYCASLSKSEIRDIYQRYLERYKNGGDAGALIAEFYECSEFGEVAINTSDSDQRVILVAANFRKEVTSTVLWLQSHNVDVKCIRVTPYQMGHEIFLDTEQILPPPSTEEYQIRLGIKKQEENIAREEATERHHLRYAFWSNAIPQLVARTGLYQNVSAVKDNWINGASGHTGIGFNSIILLDGARAEIYIGRSSKEENKKIYQALHTHKDELESKYGKLLKWDEFENKITSKISISMDGVSLANQEDWPKIIDFLAENIFTLVKVFKKPLDEAYKALAYDL
;
A
#
# COMPACT_ATOMS: atom_id res chain seq x y z
N MET A 1 -16.91 -30.38 21.85
CA MET A 1 -15.67 -30.98 22.39
C MET A 1 -16.00 -32.30 23.09
N PHE A 2 -15.09 -33.27 23.06
CA PHE A 2 -15.28 -34.57 23.72
C PHE A 2 -14.05 -34.90 24.57
N VAL A 3 -14.24 -35.55 25.71
CA VAL A 3 -13.15 -36.18 26.47
C VAL A 3 -13.09 -37.66 26.11
N VAL A 4 -11.90 -38.15 25.77
CA VAL A 4 -11.68 -39.56 25.41
C VAL A 4 -11.32 -40.36 26.66
N ASP A 5 -12.19 -41.28 27.05
CA ASP A 5 -11.90 -42.31 28.04
C ASP A 5 -11.18 -43.46 27.32
N LYS A 6 -9.84 -43.51 27.46
CA LYS A 6 -9.00 -44.53 26.83
C LYS A 6 -9.26 -45.93 27.37
N GLN A 7 -9.67 -46.06 28.65
CA GLN A 7 -9.89 -47.37 29.26
C GLN A 7 -11.17 -48.00 28.75
N LYS A 8 -12.23 -47.20 28.59
CA LYS A 8 -13.53 -47.66 28.07
C LYS A 8 -13.65 -47.54 26.54
N ASN A 9 -12.63 -46.98 25.88
CA ASN A 9 -12.61 -46.71 24.43
C ASN A 9 -13.87 -45.96 23.96
N GLN A 10 -14.21 -44.87 24.65
CA GLN A 10 -15.39 -44.05 24.34
C GLN A 10 -15.07 -42.56 24.41
N ALA A 11 -15.81 -41.77 23.63
CA ALA A 11 -15.77 -40.32 23.66
C ALA A 11 -17.01 -39.80 24.40
N LEU A 12 -16.80 -39.06 25.50
CA LEU A 12 -17.86 -38.47 26.30
C LEU A 12 -18.04 -37.00 25.91
N PRO A 13 -19.27 -36.55 25.60
CA PRO A 13 -19.51 -35.16 25.24
C PRO A 13 -19.27 -34.25 26.45
N LEU A 14 -18.53 -33.18 26.22
CA LEU A 14 -18.43 -32.10 27.21
C LEU A 14 -19.67 -31.22 27.14
N CYS A 15 -20.27 -30.92 28.29
CA CYS A 15 -21.42 -30.04 28.37
C CYS A 15 -20.96 -28.59 28.17
N LYS A 16 -21.34 -27.96 27.06
CA LYS A 16 -21.12 -26.53 26.85
C LYS A 16 -21.90 -25.73 27.90
N LYS A 17 -21.24 -24.75 28.50
CA LYS A 17 -21.82 -23.84 29.49
C LYS A 17 -21.69 -22.39 29.03
N THR A 18 -22.42 -21.50 29.70
CA THR A 18 -22.16 -20.06 29.66
C THR A 18 -21.28 -19.66 30.83
N PHE A 19 -20.59 -18.53 30.73
CA PHE A 19 -19.85 -17.96 31.86
C PHE A 19 -20.81 -17.62 33.01
N SER A 20 -21.98 -17.07 32.68
CA SER A 20 -23.01 -16.73 33.66
C SER A 20 -23.53 -17.95 34.43
N GLU A 21 -23.71 -19.11 33.77
CA GLU A 21 -24.12 -20.38 34.42
C GLU A 21 -23.07 -20.90 35.41
N LEU A 22 -21.80 -20.57 35.19
CA LEU A 22 -20.67 -20.98 36.03
C LEU A 22 -20.28 -19.91 37.05
N GLU A 23 -21.07 -18.83 37.16
CA GLU A 23 -20.83 -17.70 38.07
C GLU A 23 -19.48 -17.00 37.83
N PHE A 24 -18.93 -17.14 36.63
CA PHE A 24 -17.72 -16.44 36.23
C PHE A 24 -18.01 -15.00 35.82
N THR A 25 -17.05 -14.14 36.10
CA THR A 25 -17.11 -12.70 35.85
C THR A 25 -15.93 -12.26 35.01
N GLU A 26 -16.14 -11.18 34.25
CA GLU A 26 -15.15 -10.63 33.32
C GLU A 26 -13.82 -10.33 34.03
N ARG A 27 -13.90 -9.50 35.08
CA ARG A 27 -12.78 -9.02 35.88
C ARG A 27 -12.09 -10.08 36.75
N ASN A 28 -12.86 -10.90 37.47
CA ASN A 28 -12.26 -11.78 38.48
C ASN A 28 -11.82 -13.14 37.92
N HIS A 29 -12.19 -13.44 36.67
CA HIS A 29 -11.96 -14.77 36.09
C HIS A 29 -11.33 -14.67 34.71
N LEU A 30 -12.07 -14.29 33.66
CA LEU A 30 -11.56 -14.35 32.29
C LEU A 30 -10.32 -13.46 32.10
N GLN A 31 -10.36 -12.22 32.60
CA GLN A 31 -9.21 -11.31 32.59
C GLN A 31 -8.02 -11.87 33.35
N GLU A 32 -8.25 -12.46 34.54
CA GLU A 32 -7.18 -13.06 35.35
C GLU A 32 -6.57 -14.29 34.68
N TRP A 33 -7.35 -15.10 33.97
CA TRP A 33 -6.82 -16.26 33.24
C TRP A 33 -5.91 -15.83 32.10
N ILE A 34 -6.31 -14.81 31.33
CA ILE A 34 -5.48 -14.23 30.26
C ILE A 34 -4.24 -13.55 30.84
N ASP A 35 -4.37 -12.83 31.96
CA ASP A 35 -3.25 -12.17 32.67
C ASP A 35 -2.19 -13.15 33.19
N GLN A 36 -2.59 -14.37 33.54
CA GLN A 36 -1.70 -15.41 34.03
C GLN A 36 -1.05 -16.20 32.89
N ASP A 37 -1.81 -16.52 31.85
CA ASP A 37 -1.31 -17.24 30.70
C ASP A 37 -1.98 -16.73 29.41
N PRO A 38 -1.37 -15.73 28.74
CA PRO A 38 -1.92 -15.16 27.52
C PRO A 38 -1.87 -16.11 26.32
N SER A 39 -1.15 -17.24 26.42
CA SER A 39 -1.15 -18.27 25.37
C SER A 39 -2.54 -18.87 25.12
N ILE A 40 -3.47 -18.67 26.06
CA ILE A 40 -4.90 -18.96 25.89
C ILE A 40 -5.52 -18.25 24.68
N LEU A 41 -4.92 -17.15 24.22
CA LEU A 41 -5.32 -16.40 23.03
C LEU A 41 -4.70 -16.97 21.74
N GLY A 42 -3.86 -18.00 21.83
CA GLY A 42 -3.25 -18.66 20.68
C GLY A 42 -2.02 -17.96 20.11
N GLU A 43 -1.48 -16.96 20.80
CA GLU A 43 -0.23 -16.29 20.45
C GLU A 43 0.56 -15.91 21.70
N ASN A 44 1.86 -15.67 21.54
CA ASN A 44 2.76 -15.28 22.63
C ASN A 44 2.66 -13.77 22.85
N LEU A 45 2.28 -13.37 24.08
CA LEU A 45 2.10 -11.97 24.44
C LEU A 45 2.71 -11.72 25.82
N LEU A 46 3.26 -10.53 26.02
CA LEU A 46 3.66 -10.04 27.33
C LEU A 46 2.57 -9.12 27.88
N ILE A 47 1.80 -9.58 28.87
CA ILE A 47 0.83 -8.72 29.56
C ILE A 47 1.60 -7.68 30.39
N ILE A 48 1.43 -6.41 30.04
CA ILE A 48 2.11 -5.29 30.70
C ILE A 48 1.20 -4.49 31.62
N GLN A 49 -0.12 -4.63 31.48
CA GLN A 49 -1.07 -3.99 32.37
C GLN A 49 -2.41 -4.69 32.29
N LYS A 50 -3.11 -4.71 33.42
CA LYS A 50 -4.55 -4.94 33.45
C LYS A 50 -5.24 -3.72 33.97
N GLU A 51 -6.44 -3.48 33.47
CA GLU A 51 -7.38 -2.62 34.14
C GLU A 51 -6.83 -1.17 34.20
N PHE A 52 -6.28 -0.71 33.06
CA PHE A 52 -5.53 0.55 32.95
C PHE A 52 -6.45 1.76 32.86
N ASN A 53 -6.26 2.73 33.74
CA ASN A 53 -7.03 3.98 33.82
C ASN A 53 -6.13 5.23 33.82
N GLY A 54 -4.89 5.12 33.32
CA GLY A 54 -3.90 6.21 33.34
C GLY A 54 -4.05 7.24 32.23
N PHE A 55 -5.13 7.18 31.44
CA PHE A 55 -5.38 8.12 30.36
C PHE A 55 -5.92 9.45 30.94
N SER A 56 -5.34 10.57 30.53
CA SER A 56 -5.76 11.89 31.00
C SER A 56 -7.22 12.17 30.68
N ASP A 57 -7.96 12.76 31.63
CA ASP A 57 -9.33 13.26 31.46
C ASP A 57 -10.42 12.21 31.18
N THR A 58 -10.17 10.92 31.48
CA THR A 58 -11.17 9.86 31.35
C THR A 58 -11.16 8.86 32.52
N LEU A 59 -12.34 8.32 32.86
CA LEU A 59 -12.51 7.22 33.82
C LEU A 59 -12.60 5.86 33.13
N GLU A 60 -12.42 5.83 31.81
CA GLU A 60 -12.44 4.61 31.02
C GLU A 60 -11.24 3.72 31.35
N ARG A 61 -11.46 2.41 31.21
CA ARG A 61 -10.55 1.39 31.71
C ARG A 61 -10.38 0.30 30.68
N LEU A 62 -9.17 0.20 30.15
CA LEU A 62 -8.76 -0.88 29.28
C LEU A 62 -8.65 -2.17 30.09
N ASP A 63 -9.24 -3.26 29.62
CA ASP A 63 -9.21 -4.56 30.30
C ASP A 63 -7.77 -5.09 30.42
N LEU A 64 -7.08 -5.26 29.29
CA LEU A 64 -5.70 -5.76 29.23
C LEU A 64 -4.89 -5.03 28.14
N LEU A 65 -3.64 -4.73 28.47
CA LEU A 65 -2.65 -4.21 27.54
C LEU A 65 -1.46 -5.16 27.49
N ALA A 66 -1.03 -5.51 26.29
CA ALA A 66 0.09 -6.41 26.08
C ALA A 66 1.06 -5.89 25.02
N LEU A 67 2.20 -6.56 24.91
CA LEU A 67 3.16 -6.46 23.83
C LEU A 67 3.19 -7.78 23.05
N ASP A 68 3.24 -7.73 21.72
CA ASP A 68 3.46 -8.91 20.88
C ASP A 68 4.93 -9.10 20.50
N GLU A 69 5.23 -10.21 19.82
CA GLU A 69 6.59 -10.56 19.38
C GLU A 69 7.21 -9.56 18.39
N GLU A 70 6.40 -8.72 17.72
CA GLU A 70 6.86 -7.69 16.79
C GLU A 70 7.05 -6.31 17.43
N GLY A 71 6.80 -6.16 18.73
CA GLY A 71 6.95 -4.87 19.42
C GLY A 71 5.70 -3.99 19.42
N ARG A 72 4.57 -4.48 18.90
CA ARG A 72 3.31 -3.72 18.83
C ARG A 72 2.57 -3.80 20.15
N LEU A 73 1.92 -2.71 20.54
CA LEU A 73 0.96 -2.74 21.63
C LEU A 73 -0.32 -3.47 21.19
N VAL A 74 -0.82 -4.32 22.08
CA VAL A 74 -2.02 -5.12 21.85
C VAL A 74 -3.06 -4.75 22.91
N VAL A 75 -4.15 -4.15 22.43
CA VAL A 75 -5.34 -3.81 23.23
C VAL A 75 -6.25 -5.04 23.26
N ILE A 76 -6.46 -5.60 24.44
CA ILE A 76 -7.29 -6.80 24.61
C ILE A 76 -8.54 -6.40 25.37
N GLU A 77 -9.70 -6.54 24.73
CA GLU A 77 -11.02 -6.28 25.32
C GLU A 77 -11.77 -7.60 25.46
N ASN A 78 -12.12 -7.96 26.69
CA ASN A 78 -12.80 -9.21 26.98
C ASN A 78 -14.26 -8.99 27.35
N LYS A 79 -15.13 -9.86 26.88
CA LYS A 79 -16.55 -9.95 27.24
C LYS A 79 -16.87 -11.40 27.54
N LEU A 80 -17.87 -11.65 28.38
CA LEU A 80 -18.27 -13.00 28.76
C LEU A 80 -19.10 -13.68 27.65
N ASP A 81 -20.40 -13.81 27.85
CA ASP A 81 -21.27 -14.61 27.00
C ASP A 81 -21.59 -13.96 25.65
N ASP A 82 -21.48 -12.64 25.55
CA ASP A 82 -21.84 -11.86 24.37
C ASP A 82 -20.92 -10.64 24.24
N SER A 83 -20.44 -10.36 23.03
CA SER A 83 -19.54 -9.24 22.73
C SER A 83 -20.13 -7.86 23.03
N GLY A 84 -21.45 -7.76 23.24
CA GLY A 84 -22.16 -6.50 23.16
C GLY A 84 -22.07 -5.89 21.75
N LYS A 85 -22.40 -4.61 21.65
CA LYS A 85 -22.36 -3.84 20.39
C LYS A 85 -21.17 -2.89 20.31
N ASP A 86 -20.70 -2.42 21.46
CA ASP A 86 -19.77 -1.29 21.53
C ASP A 86 -18.31 -1.71 21.74
N VAL A 87 -18.03 -3.01 21.88
CA VAL A 87 -16.68 -3.50 22.20
C VAL A 87 -15.62 -3.08 21.18
N VAL A 88 -15.99 -2.98 19.89
CA VAL A 88 -15.08 -2.47 18.85
C VAL A 88 -14.76 -1.00 19.10
N TRP A 89 -15.76 -0.19 19.44
CA TRP A 89 -15.56 1.23 19.74
C TRP A 89 -14.73 1.43 21.02
N GLN A 90 -14.95 0.60 22.04
CA GLN A 90 -14.13 0.59 23.26
C GLN A 90 -12.66 0.33 22.92
N ALA A 91 -12.39 -0.76 22.18
CA ALA A 91 -11.03 -1.11 21.77
C ALA A 91 -10.35 0.00 20.95
N LEU A 92 -11.05 0.57 19.96
CA LEU A 92 -10.48 1.61 19.10
C LEU A 92 -10.12 2.90 19.86
N LYS A 93 -10.89 3.27 20.90
CA LYS A 93 -10.51 4.40 21.77
C LYS A 93 -9.22 4.10 22.52
N TYR A 94 -9.08 2.89 23.07
CA TYR A 94 -7.87 2.52 23.78
C TYR A 94 -6.66 2.39 22.87
N VAL A 95 -6.83 1.90 21.64
CA VAL A 95 -5.79 1.95 20.59
C VAL A 95 -5.32 3.39 20.38
N SER A 96 -6.25 4.32 20.17
CA SER A 96 -5.93 5.74 19.99
C SER A 96 -5.14 6.33 21.17
N TYR A 97 -5.48 5.96 22.41
CA TYR A 97 -4.74 6.42 23.57
C TYR A 97 -3.37 5.75 23.72
N CYS A 98 -3.23 4.49 23.32
CA CYS A 98 -1.98 3.74 23.37
C CYS A 98 -1.01 4.13 22.26
N ALA A 99 -1.52 4.63 21.13
CA ALA A 99 -0.72 5.02 19.97
C ALA A 99 0.33 6.09 20.28
N SER A 100 0.08 6.96 21.26
CA SER A 100 1.02 8.01 21.66
C SER A 100 2.04 7.58 22.72
N LEU A 101 1.92 6.38 23.29
CA LEU A 101 2.79 5.92 24.38
C LEU A 101 4.23 5.75 23.89
N SER A 102 5.16 6.45 24.53
CA SER A 102 6.58 6.26 24.31
C SER A 102 7.08 4.94 24.92
N LYS A 103 8.21 4.43 24.40
CA LYS A 103 8.93 3.28 24.96
C LYS A 103 9.17 3.40 26.47
N SER A 104 9.51 4.59 26.98
CA SER A 104 9.69 4.84 28.42
C SER A 104 8.39 4.73 29.20
N GLU A 105 7.29 5.29 28.68
CA GLU A 105 5.99 5.22 29.35
C GLU A 105 5.47 3.78 29.41
N ILE A 106 5.70 2.98 28.36
CA ILE A 106 5.34 1.56 28.33
C ILE A 106 6.09 0.79 29.44
N ARG A 107 7.41 1.00 29.58
CA ARG A 107 8.20 0.41 30.67
C ARG A 107 7.64 0.82 32.03
N ASP A 108 7.30 2.09 32.21
CA ASP A 108 6.79 2.59 33.49
C ASP A 108 5.37 2.07 33.80
N ILE A 109 4.53 1.86 32.78
CA ILE A 109 3.24 1.17 32.89
C ILE A 109 3.47 -0.26 33.39
N TYR A 110 4.40 -0.99 32.77
CA TYR A 110 4.70 -2.37 33.15
C TYR A 110 5.29 -2.47 34.56
N GLN A 111 6.19 -1.55 34.92
CA GLN A 111 6.80 -1.51 36.25
C GLN A 111 5.74 -1.35 37.35
N ARG A 112 4.77 -0.43 37.17
CA ARG A 112 3.66 -0.26 38.11
C ARG A 112 2.77 -1.49 38.20
N TYR A 113 2.57 -2.19 37.09
CA TYR A 113 1.81 -3.44 37.08
C TYR A 113 2.53 -4.54 37.87
N LEU A 114 3.85 -4.70 37.68
CA LEU A 114 4.66 -5.68 38.41
C LEU A 114 4.61 -5.45 39.93
N GLU A 115 4.83 -4.21 40.35
CA GLU A 115 4.78 -3.80 41.76
C GLU A 115 3.41 -4.08 42.40
N ARG A 116 2.34 -3.84 41.64
CA ARG A 116 0.97 -3.98 42.14
C ARG A 116 0.46 -5.41 42.15
N TYR A 117 0.84 -6.23 41.16
CA TYR A 117 0.18 -7.52 40.88
C TYR A 117 1.11 -8.73 40.82
N LYS A 118 2.43 -8.56 40.59
CA LYS A 118 3.38 -9.67 40.37
C LYS A 118 4.53 -9.73 41.39
N ASN A 119 4.38 -9.06 42.54
CA ASN A 119 5.38 -8.97 43.62
C ASN A 119 6.68 -8.24 43.23
N GLY A 120 6.61 -7.30 42.28
CA GLY A 120 7.76 -6.53 41.81
C GLY A 120 8.50 -7.19 40.63
N GLY A 121 9.74 -6.75 40.42
CA GLY A 121 10.57 -7.11 39.26
C GLY A 121 11.12 -5.87 38.56
N ASP A 122 11.93 -6.08 37.53
CA ASP A 122 12.44 -5.02 36.65
C ASP A 122 11.75 -5.17 35.28
N ALA A 123 10.87 -4.21 34.96
CA ALA A 123 10.14 -4.19 33.71
C ALA A 123 11.05 -4.16 32.48
N GLY A 124 12.17 -3.43 32.53
CA GLY A 124 13.11 -3.35 31.42
C GLY A 124 13.80 -4.69 31.16
N ALA A 125 14.21 -5.39 32.22
CA ALA A 125 14.82 -6.71 32.11
C ALA A 125 13.86 -7.75 31.53
N LEU A 126 12.60 -7.77 32.01
CA LEU A 126 11.58 -8.71 31.54
C LEU A 126 11.14 -8.44 30.09
N ILE A 127 11.05 -7.17 29.69
CA ILE A 127 10.81 -6.82 28.28
C ILE A 127 11.99 -7.28 27.41
N ALA A 128 13.24 -7.03 27.84
CA ALA A 128 14.41 -7.47 27.10
C ALA A 128 14.45 -9.00 26.96
N GLU A 129 14.10 -9.74 28.02
CA GLU A 129 13.98 -11.20 28.00
C GLU A 129 12.91 -11.68 27.01
N PHE A 130 11.73 -11.06 27.00
CA PHE A 130 10.65 -11.40 26.06
C PHE A 130 11.05 -11.26 24.59
N TYR A 131 11.89 -10.27 24.26
CA TYR A 131 12.42 -10.04 22.91
C TYR A 131 13.82 -10.64 22.69
N GLU A 132 14.32 -11.46 23.61
CA GLU A 132 15.65 -12.08 23.54
C GLU A 132 16.81 -11.07 23.30
N CYS A 133 16.67 -9.85 23.81
CA CYS A 133 17.65 -8.76 23.68
C CYS A 133 18.58 -8.68 24.91
N SER A 134 19.77 -8.09 24.74
CA SER A 134 20.73 -7.99 25.85
C SER A 134 20.29 -6.95 26.89
N GLU A 135 19.67 -5.87 26.43
CA GLU A 135 19.15 -4.81 27.29
C GLU A 135 17.90 -4.16 26.71
N PHE A 136 17.10 -3.54 27.57
CA PHE A 136 15.88 -2.83 27.17
C PHE A 136 16.14 -1.75 26.11
N GLY A 137 17.33 -1.15 26.08
CA GLY A 137 17.72 -0.13 25.11
C GLY A 137 17.59 -0.59 23.65
N GLU A 138 17.87 -1.86 23.37
CA GLU A 138 17.88 -2.46 22.03
C GLU A 138 16.48 -2.82 21.51
N VAL A 139 15.50 -2.98 22.40
CA VAL A 139 14.14 -3.41 22.06
C VAL A 139 13.40 -2.33 21.25
N ALA A 140 12.86 -2.68 20.08
CA ALA A 140 11.97 -1.80 19.33
C ALA A 140 10.51 -2.09 19.71
N ILE A 141 9.86 -1.16 20.41
CA ILE A 141 8.44 -1.26 20.78
C ILE A 141 7.69 0.02 20.45
N ASN A 142 6.45 -0.13 20.01
CA ASN A 142 5.52 0.94 19.64
C ASN A 142 6.17 2.01 18.74
N THR A 143 6.87 1.58 17.69
CA THR A 143 7.60 2.47 16.78
C THR A 143 6.65 3.19 15.83
N SER A 144 7.08 4.31 15.26
CA SER A 144 6.25 5.17 14.39
C SER A 144 5.78 4.51 13.09
N ASP A 145 6.43 3.42 12.69
CA ASP A 145 6.12 2.62 11.51
C ASP A 145 5.26 1.38 11.83
N SER A 146 4.85 1.21 13.09
CA SER A 146 4.00 0.11 13.55
C SER A 146 2.69 0.64 14.14
N ASP A 147 1.57 0.09 13.68
CA ASP A 147 0.27 0.32 14.31
C ASP A 147 0.02 -0.66 15.46
N GLN A 148 -0.92 -0.32 16.34
CA GLN A 148 -1.34 -1.18 17.44
C GLN A 148 -2.39 -2.20 16.98
N ARG A 149 -2.52 -3.27 17.76
CA ARG A 149 -3.43 -4.38 17.49
C ARG A 149 -4.58 -4.41 18.47
N VAL A 150 -5.65 -5.07 18.07
CA VAL A 150 -6.79 -5.35 18.94
C VAL A 150 -7.07 -6.84 18.99
N ILE A 151 -7.29 -7.38 20.19
CA ILE A 151 -7.88 -8.71 20.38
C ILE A 151 -9.20 -8.54 21.13
N LEU A 152 -10.28 -8.95 20.49
CA LEU A 152 -11.60 -9.03 21.12
C LEU A 152 -11.84 -10.46 21.57
N VAL A 153 -12.26 -10.64 22.82
CA VAL A 153 -12.48 -11.97 23.41
C VAL A 153 -13.94 -12.09 23.87
N ALA A 154 -14.70 -13.06 23.37
CA ALA A 154 -16.10 -13.27 23.79
C ALA A 154 -16.61 -14.69 23.48
N ALA A 155 -17.62 -15.19 24.19
CA ALA A 155 -18.23 -16.49 23.84
C ALA A 155 -19.03 -16.43 22.53
N ASN A 156 -19.72 -15.31 22.29
CA ASN A 156 -20.48 -15.06 21.08
C ASN A 156 -20.24 -13.64 20.56
N PHE A 157 -19.95 -13.52 19.27
CA PHE A 157 -19.79 -12.23 18.61
C PHE A 157 -21.06 -11.86 17.84
N ARG A 158 -21.55 -10.64 18.08
CA ARG A 158 -22.68 -10.09 17.32
C ARG A 158 -22.29 -9.81 15.87
N LYS A 159 -23.27 -9.82 14.98
CA LYS A 159 -23.06 -9.56 13.55
C LYS A 159 -22.49 -8.16 13.31
N GLU A 160 -22.95 -7.18 14.07
CA GLU A 160 -22.48 -5.80 14.01
C GLU A 160 -20.99 -5.67 14.40
N VAL A 161 -20.52 -6.49 15.35
CA VAL A 161 -19.11 -6.55 15.73
C VAL A 161 -18.29 -7.21 14.63
N THR A 162 -18.67 -8.42 14.21
CA THR A 162 -17.94 -9.16 13.15
C THR A 162 -17.88 -8.40 11.82
N SER A 163 -18.96 -7.71 11.42
CA SER A 163 -18.96 -6.89 10.20
C SER A 163 -18.02 -5.70 10.30
N THR A 164 -17.94 -5.07 11.49
CA THR A 164 -17.05 -3.93 11.72
C THR A 164 -15.59 -4.39 11.73
N VAL A 165 -15.29 -5.52 12.38
CA VAL A 165 -13.94 -6.12 12.38
C VAL A 165 -13.48 -6.46 10.96
N LEU A 166 -14.33 -7.11 10.16
CA LEU A 166 -14.01 -7.40 8.75
C LEU A 166 -13.76 -6.12 7.94
N TRP A 167 -14.53 -5.06 8.21
CA TRP A 167 -14.29 -3.76 7.57
C TRP A 167 -12.94 -3.16 7.98
N LEU A 168 -12.62 -3.17 9.27
CA LEU A 168 -11.35 -2.69 9.83
C LEU A 168 -10.15 -3.44 9.22
N GLN A 169 -10.22 -4.76 9.16
CA GLN A 169 -9.19 -5.60 8.52
C GLN A 169 -9.01 -5.25 7.04
N SER A 170 -10.09 -4.96 6.31
CA SER A 170 -10.02 -4.53 4.90
C SER A 170 -9.41 -3.12 4.68
N HIS A 171 -9.14 -2.42 5.78
CA HIS A 171 -8.44 -1.14 5.87
C HIS A 171 -7.15 -1.25 6.69
N ASN A 172 -6.57 -2.46 6.76
CA ASN A 172 -5.27 -2.75 7.38
C ASN A 172 -5.21 -2.48 8.88
N VAL A 173 -6.35 -2.45 9.58
CA VAL A 173 -6.37 -2.41 11.05
C VAL A 173 -6.36 -3.84 11.57
N ASP A 174 -5.34 -4.19 12.35
CA ASP A 174 -5.14 -5.53 12.90
C ASP A 174 -6.07 -5.76 14.10
N VAL A 175 -7.18 -6.45 13.84
CA VAL A 175 -8.17 -6.81 14.85
C VAL A 175 -8.46 -8.30 14.77
N LYS A 176 -8.31 -9.00 15.90
CA LYS A 176 -8.67 -10.41 16.06
C LYS A 176 -9.95 -10.57 16.88
N CYS A 177 -10.74 -11.59 16.57
CA CYS A 177 -11.82 -12.07 17.43
C CYS A 177 -11.53 -13.49 17.88
N ILE A 178 -11.41 -13.68 19.19
CA ILE A 178 -11.20 -14.97 19.82
C ILE A 178 -12.47 -15.38 20.55
N ARG A 179 -13.04 -16.50 20.12
CA ARG A 179 -14.17 -17.12 20.78
C ARG A 179 -13.68 -17.95 21.96
N VAL A 180 -14.26 -17.74 23.13
CA VAL A 180 -13.93 -18.50 24.35
C VAL A 180 -15.17 -19.26 24.83
N THR A 181 -15.08 -20.57 24.93
CA THR A 181 -16.21 -21.44 25.28
C THR A 181 -15.90 -22.27 26.52
N PRO A 182 -16.64 -22.07 27.64
CA PRO A 182 -16.51 -22.94 28.80
C PRO A 182 -17.31 -24.24 28.63
N TYR A 183 -16.72 -25.31 29.13
CA TYR A 183 -17.28 -26.65 29.17
C TYR A 183 -17.17 -27.21 30.59
N GLN A 184 -18.14 -28.03 31.01
CA GLN A 184 -18.13 -28.67 32.32
C GLN A 184 -18.25 -30.19 32.21
N MET A 185 -17.47 -30.90 33.03
CA MET A 185 -17.58 -32.34 33.27
C MET A 185 -17.41 -32.62 34.76
N GLY A 186 -18.51 -32.96 35.44
CA GLY A 186 -18.48 -33.06 36.90
C GLY A 186 -18.14 -31.71 37.54
N HIS A 187 -17.05 -31.67 38.31
CA HIS A 187 -16.54 -30.46 38.96
C HIS A 187 -15.46 -29.74 38.14
N GLU A 188 -14.96 -30.36 37.07
CA GLU A 188 -13.90 -29.78 36.25
C GLU A 188 -14.50 -28.86 35.18
N ILE A 189 -13.84 -27.73 34.98
CA ILE A 189 -14.14 -26.75 33.95
C ILE A 189 -13.02 -26.78 32.92
N PHE A 190 -13.40 -26.81 31.64
CA PHE A 190 -12.49 -26.73 30.51
C PHE A 190 -12.82 -25.47 29.73
N LEU A 191 -11.79 -24.79 29.21
CA LEU A 191 -11.95 -23.63 28.36
C LEU A 191 -11.39 -23.95 26.98
N ASP A 192 -12.19 -23.68 25.95
CA ASP A 192 -11.80 -23.80 24.55
C ASP A 192 -11.68 -22.40 23.95
N THR A 193 -10.62 -22.13 23.21
CA THR A 193 -10.38 -20.85 22.55
C THR A 193 -10.16 -21.02 21.06
N GLU A 194 -10.81 -20.18 20.26
CA GLU A 194 -10.78 -20.28 18.80
C GLU A 194 -10.73 -18.89 18.16
N GLN A 195 -9.70 -18.61 17.35
CA GLN A 195 -9.65 -17.42 16.52
C GLN A 195 -10.68 -17.53 15.39
N ILE A 196 -11.76 -16.75 15.47
CA ILE A 196 -12.83 -16.77 14.46
C ILE A 196 -12.65 -15.71 13.38
N LEU A 197 -11.97 -14.61 13.69
CA LEU A 197 -11.64 -13.54 12.74
C LEU A 197 -10.21 -13.05 12.99
N PRO A 198 -9.37 -12.96 11.96
CA PRO A 198 -9.54 -13.72 10.72
C PRO A 198 -9.45 -15.23 11.04
N PRO A 199 -10.17 -16.14 10.36
CA PRO A 199 -9.92 -17.57 10.56
C PRO A 199 -8.44 -17.88 10.24
N PRO A 200 -7.72 -18.68 11.05
CA PRO A 200 -6.29 -18.96 10.86
C PRO A 200 -5.94 -19.46 9.45
N SER A 201 -6.84 -20.23 8.84
CA SER A 201 -6.71 -20.74 7.48
C SER A 201 -6.71 -19.64 6.39
N THR A 202 -7.13 -18.41 6.72
CA THR A 202 -7.29 -17.31 5.76
C THR A 202 -6.49 -16.06 6.10
N GLU A 203 -5.83 -16.02 7.27
CA GLU A 203 -5.10 -14.86 7.77
C GLU A 203 -4.02 -14.40 6.78
N GLU A 204 -3.16 -15.32 6.35
CA GLU A 204 -2.08 -15.02 5.39
C GLU A 204 -2.61 -14.53 4.02
N TYR A 205 -3.76 -15.07 3.57
CA TYR A 205 -4.38 -14.63 2.32
C TYR A 205 -4.94 -13.21 2.43
N GLN A 206 -5.55 -12.87 3.57
CA GLN A 206 -6.07 -11.53 3.82
C GLN A 206 -4.95 -10.49 3.91
N ILE A 207 -3.82 -10.84 4.53
CA ILE A 207 -2.62 -9.99 4.57
C ILE A 207 -2.15 -9.66 3.14
N ARG A 208 -2.02 -10.67 2.28
CA ARG A 208 -1.61 -10.47 0.87
C ARG A 208 -2.58 -9.58 0.09
N LEU A 209 -3.90 -9.70 0.35
CA LEU A 209 -4.90 -8.83 -0.28
C LEU A 209 -4.78 -7.37 0.19
N GLY A 210 -4.49 -7.15 1.48
CA GLY A 210 -4.24 -5.81 2.04
C GLY A 210 -3.05 -5.13 1.38
N ILE A 211 -1.92 -5.84 1.27
CA ILE A 211 -0.70 -5.35 0.61
C ILE A 211 -0.98 -4.97 -0.84
N LYS A 212 -1.62 -5.86 -1.61
CA LYS A 212 -1.96 -5.60 -3.02
C LYS A 212 -2.84 -4.35 -3.18
N LYS A 213 -3.84 -4.18 -2.33
CA LYS A 213 -4.74 -3.01 -2.37
C LYS A 213 -3.99 -1.71 -2.06
N GLN A 214 -3.03 -1.75 -1.15
CA GLN A 214 -2.17 -0.60 -0.83
C GLN A 214 -1.26 -0.24 -2.02
N GLU A 215 -0.62 -1.23 -2.65
CA GLU A 215 0.18 -1.01 -3.87
C GLU A 215 -0.65 -0.40 -5.01
N GLU A 216 -1.88 -0.90 -5.23
CA GLU A 216 -2.79 -0.37 -6.24
C GLU A 216 -3.20 1.09 -5.95
N ASN A 217 -3.44 1.44 -4.69
CA ASN A 217 -3.76 2.80 -4.28
C ASN A 217 -2.58 3.76 -4.50
N ILE A 218 -1.38 3.37 -4.07
CA ILE A 218 -0.14 4.14 -4.29
C ILE A 218 0.08 4.36 -5.79
N ALA A 219 -0.02 3.31 -6.60
CA ALA A 219 0.13 3.42 -8.05
C ALA A 219 -0.89 4.36 -8.69
N ARG A 220 -2.13 4.38 -8.19
CA ARG A 220 -3.19 5.28 -8.66
C ARG A 220 -2.92 6.74 -8.28
N GLU A 221 -2.44 6.98 -7.07
CA GLU A 221 -2.05 8.32 -6.60
C GLU A 221 -0.88 8.86 -7.40
N GLU A 222 0.17 8.07 -7.59
CA GLU A 222 1.30 8.45 -8.44
C GLU A 222 0.88 8.73 -9.89
N ALA A 223 -0.03 7.93 -10.45
CA ALA A 223 -0.55 8.17 -11.79
C ALA A 223 -1.29 9.51 -11.88
N THR A 224 -2.06 9.85 -10.83
CA THR A 224 -2.76 11.12 -10.73
C THR A 224 -1.78 12.29 -10.67
N GLU A 225 -0.75 12.19 -9.83
CA GLU A 225 0.30 13.21 -9.72
C GLU A 225 1.06 13.40 -11.04
N ARG A 226 1.43 12.31 -11.71
CA ARG A 226 2.06 12.37 -13.04
C ARG A 226 1.18 13.06 -14.08
N HIS A 227 -0.14 12.85 -14.04
CA HIS A 227 -1.07 13.54 -14.93
C HIS A 227 -1.14 15.04 -14.66
N HIS A 228 -1.12 15.45 -13.38
CA HIS A 228 -1.08 16.86 -13.00
C HIS A 228 0.20 17.54 -13.48
N LEU A 229 1.36 16.92 -13.26
CA LEU A 229 2.66 17.44 -13.73
C LEU A 229 2.72 17.60 -15.25
N ARG A 230 2.26 16.59 -16.02
CA ARG A 230 2.22 16.66 -17.48
C ARG A 230 1.31 17.77 -17.98
N TYR A 231 0.12 17.90 -17.39
CA TYR A 231 -0.82 18.95 -17.79
C TYR A 231 -0.23 20.34 -17.52
N ALA A 232 0.40 20.53 -16.36
CA ALA A 232 1.07 21.79 -16.01
C ALA A 232 2.24 22.11 -16.95
N PHE A 233 3.09 21.11 -17.25
CA PHE A 233 4.17 21.24 -18.21
C PHE A 233 3.66 21.63 -19.60
N TRP A 234 2.66 20.92 -20.14
CA TRP A 234 2.13 21.23 -21.46
C TRP A 234 1.46 22.60 -21.53
N SER A 235 0.79 23.02 -20.46
CA SER A 235 0.21 24.36 -20.35
C SER A 235 1.27 25.46 -20.48
N ASN A 236 2.50 25.22 -20.00
CA ASN A 236 3.62 26.13 -20.11
C ASN A 236 4.37 26.02 -21.46
N ALA A 237 4.53 24.79 -21.97
CA ALA A 237 5.33 24.48 -23.14
C ALA A 237 4.64 24.84 -24.47
N ILE A 238 3.35 24.55 -24.60
CA ILE A 238 2.63 24.68 -25.88
C ILE A 238 2.73 26.10 -26.48
N PRO A 239 2.50 27.20 -25.74
CA PRO A 239 2.60 28.55 -26.31
C PRO A 239 3.99 28.85 -26.91
N GLN A 240 5.05 28.36 -26.26
CA GLN A 240 6.43 28.54 -26.70
C GLN A 240 6.75 27.67 -27.92
N LEU A 241 6.25 26.43 -27.94
CA LEU A 241 6.37 25.53 -29.09
C LEU A 241 5.65 26.10 -30.31
N VAL A 242 4.44 26.64 -30.14
CA VAL A 242 3.68 27.30 -31.21
C VAL A 242 4.47 28.48 -31.78
N ALA A 243 5.00 29.34 -30.91
CA ALA A 243 5.76 30.53 -31.33
C ALA A 243 7.04 30.18 -32.12
N ARG A 244 7.74 29.10 -31.75
CA ARG A 244 9.01 28.71 -32.38
C ARG A 244 8.87 27.80 -33.59
N THR A 245 7.85 26.94 -33.61
CA THR A 245 7.73 25.88 -34.64
C THR A 245 6.61 26.16 -35.65
N GLY A 246 5.62 26.98 -35.29
CA GLY A 246 4.38 27.13 -36.05
C GLY A 246 3.44 25.92 -35.99
N LEU A 247 3.83 24.83 -35.33
CA LEU A 247 3.01 23.65 -35.08
C LEU A 247 2.21 23.78 -33.78
N TYR A 248 1.35 22.81 -33.48
CA TYR A 248 0.57 22.70 -32.24
C TYR A 248 -0.51 23.77 -32.01
N GLN A 249 -0.86 24.58 -33.01
CA GLN A 249 -1.83 25.69 -32.89
C GLN A 249 -3.21 25.26 -32.36
N ASN A 250 -3.62 24.03 -32.66
CA ASN A 250 -4.91 23.45 -32.24
C ASN A 250 -4.75 22.39 -31.14
N VAL A 251 -3.62 22.40 -30.41
CA VAL A 251 -3.32 21.42 -29.36
C VAL A 251 -3.49 22.08 -28.00
N SER A 252 -4.28 21.44 -27.14
CA SER A 252 -4.45 21.84 -25.73
C SER A 252 -3.51 21.06 -24.82
N ALA A 253 -3.31 21.52 -23.59
CA ALA A 253 -2.61 20.75 -22.58
C ALA A 253 -3.32 19.42 -22.31
N VAL A 254 -2.54 18.34 -22.21
CA VAL A 254 -3.03 16.96 -22.06
C VAL A 254 -2.40 16.27 -20.86
N LYS A 255 -3.00 15.14 -20.44
CA LYS A 255 -2.43 14.25 -19.40
C LYS A 255 -1.44 13.25 -19.96
N ASP A 256 -1.44 13.09 -21.28
CA ASP A 256 -0.48 12.26 -21.99
C ASP A 256 0.92 12.86 -21.91
N ASN A 257 1.92 11.99 -22.05
CA ASN A 257 3.30 12.40 -22.03
C ASN A 257 3.79 12.90 -23.40
N TRP A 258 2.88 13.12 -24.34
CA TRP A 258 3.20 13.55 -25.69
C TRP A 258 2.14 14.50 -26.26
N ILE A 259 2.56 15.33 -27.21
CA ILE A 259 1.68 16.13 -28.07
C ILE A 259 2.08 15.94 -29.53
N ASN A 260 1.11 15.94 -30.44
CA ASN A 260 1.32 15.74 -31.87
C ASN A 260 1.33 17.06 -32.65
N GLY A 261 2.37 17.23 -33.45
CA GLY A 261 2.49 18.31 -34.42
C GLY A 261 2.14 17.79 -35.80
N ALA A 262 1.21 18.47 -36.48
CA ALA A 262 0.74 18.04 -37.79
C ALA A 262 1.87 18.02 -38.84
N SER A 263 2.08 16.87 -39.47
CA SER A 263 2.98 16.78 -40.63
C SER A 263 2.28 17.16 -41.94
N GLY A 264 0.94 17.26 -41.96
CA GLY A 264 0.12 17.35 -43.18
C GLY A 264 -0.24 16.01 -43.81
N HIS A 265 0.26 14.89 -43.26
CA HIS A 265 -0.01 13.53 -43.74
C HIS A 265 -0.68 12.69 -42.65
N THR A 266 -1.73 11.96 -43.02
CA THR A 266 -2.44 11.07 -42.10
C THR A 266 -1.49 10.04 -41.50
N GLY A 267 -1.54 9.87 -40.19
CA GLY A 267 -0.74 8.89 -39.45
C GLY A 267 0.73 9.26 -39.30
N ILE A 268 1.14 10.48 -39.67
CA ILE A 268 2.52 10.93 -39.54
C ILE A 268 2.56 12.28 -38.81
N GLY A 269 3.49 12.45 -37.87
CA GLY A 269 3.55 13.69 -37.08
C GLY A 269 4.92 13.99 -36.49
N PHE A 270 5.10 15.27 -36.14
CA PHE A 270 6.25 15.76 -35.38
C PHE A 270 5.85 15.85 -33.91
N ASN A 271 6.17 14.81 -33.15
CA ASN A 271 5.71 14.68 -31.76
C ASN A 271 6.75 15.23 -30.79
N SER A 272 6.27 15.99 -29.80
CA SER A 272 7.04 16.34 -28.60
C SER A 272 6.64 15.42 -27.47
N ILE A 273 7.61 14.82 -26.77
CA ILE A 273 7.40 13.85 -25.70
C ILE A 273 8.17 14.31 -24.46
N ILE A 274 7.48 14.30 -23.33
CA ILE A 274 8.07 14.47 -22.00
C ILE A 274 8.14 13.10 -21.31
N LEU A 275 9.28 12.79 -20.70
CA LEU A 275 9.50 11.62 -19.86
C LEU A 275 9.71 12.09 -18.40
N LEU A 276 9.74 11.16 -17.44
CA LEU A 276 10.03 11.55 -16.05
C LEU A 276 11.46 12.07 -15.92
N ASP A 277 12.39 11.51 -16.69
CA ASP A 277 13.84 11.68 -16.63
C ASP A 277 14.45 12.17 -17.96
N GLY A 278 13.62 12.75 -18.83
CA GLY A 278 14.08 13.21 -20.13
C GLY A 278 13.00 13.83 -21.00
N ALA A 279 13.38 14.15 -22.23
CA ALA A 279 12.46 14.60 -23.27
C ALA A 279 12.87 14.06 -24.63
N ARG A 280 11.92 13.94 -25.55
CA ARG A 280 12.16 13.43 -26.90
C ARG A 280 11.38 14.22 -27.94
N ALA A 281 12.05 14.61 -29.01
CA ALA A 281 11.42 15.07 -30.23
C ALA A 281 11.50 13.94 -31.27
N GLU A 282 10.39 13.64 -31.95
CA GLU A 282 10.37 12.56 -32.93
C GLU A 282 9.49 12.87 -34.15
N ILE A 283 9.84 12.22 -35.26
CA ILE A 283 8.94 11.96 -36.37
C ILE A 283 8.31 10.61 -36.11
N TYR A 284 7.01 10.60 -35.88
CA TYR A 284 6.23 9.39 -35.67
C TYR A 284 5.56 8.98 -36.99
N ILE A 285 5.77 7.74 -37.42
CA ILE A 285 5.18 7.16 -38.63
C ILE A 285 4.32 5.97 -38.19
N GLY A 286 3.00 6.15 -38.21
CA GLY A 286 2.03 5.21 -37.66
C GLY A 286 0.70 5.26 -38.39
N ARG A 287 0.71 5.00 -39.69
CA ARG A 287 -0.49 4.75 -40.51
C ARG A 287 -1.06 3.36 -40.25
N SER A 288 -2.23 3.10 -40.81
CA SER A 288 -2.96 1.83 -40.69
C SER A 288 -2.28 0.64 -41.39
N SER A 289 -1.36 0.85 -42.33
CA SER A 289 -0.57 -0.21 -42.97
C SER A 289 0.88 -0.18 -42.49
N LYS A 290 1.37 -1.35 -42.04
CA LYS A 290 2.77 -1.55 -41.66
C LYS A 290 3.70 -1.41 -42.85
N GLU A 291 3.27 -1.90 -44.00
CA GLU A 291 4.00 -1.87 -45.27
C GLU A 291 4.19 -0.42 -45.73
N GLU A 292 3.14 0.41 -45.67
CA GLU A 292 3.24 1.85 -45.98
C GLU A 292 4.21 2.57 -45.03
N ASN A 293 4.11 2.30 -43.72
CA ASN A 293 5.00 2.90 -42.72
C ASN A 293 6.46 2.55 -42.98
N LYS A 294 6.74 1.28 -43.32
CA LYS A 294 8.07 0.81 -43.69
C LYS A 294 8.59 1.46 -44.96
N LYS A 295 7.76 1.55 -46.01
CA LYS A 295 8.14 2.21 -47.27
C LYS A 295 8.53 3.68 -47.03
N ILE A 296 7.74 4.43 -46.27
CA ILE A 296 8.06 5.83 -45.91
C ILE A 296 9.37 5.89 -45.15
N TYR A 297 9.52 5.05 -44.12
CA TYR A 297 10.72 5.02 -43.30
C TYR A 297 11.97 4.69 -44.13
N GLN A 298 11.89 3.69 -45.01
CA GLN A 298 13.00 3.27 -45.88
C GLN A 298 13.37 4.35 -46.91
N ALA A 299 12.39 5.04 -47.47
CA ALA A 299 12.63 6.17 -48.37
C ALA A 299 13.42 7.30 -47.69
N LEU A 300 13.09 7.60 -46.42
CA LEU A 300 13.85 8.55 -45.60
C LEU A 300 15.23 7.98 -45.23
N HIS A 301 15.29 6.71 -44.82
CA HIS A 301 16.53 6.06 -44.38
C HIS A 301 17.57 5.94 -45.51
N THR A 302 17.13 5.87 -46.77
CA THR A 302 18.03 5.84 -47.94
C THR A 302 18.84 7.14 -48.05
N HIS A 303 18.30 8.25 -47.54
CA HIS A 303 18.95 9.56 -47.49
C HIS A 303 19.45 9.89 -46.08
N LYS A 304 19.62 8.89 -45.21
CA LYS A 304 19.96 9.09 -43.79
C LYS A 304 21.16 10.02 -43.59
N ASP A 305 22.28 9.73 -44.23
CA ASP A 305 23.52 10.49 -44.02
C ASP A 305 23.37 11.95 -44.47
N GLU A 306 22.64 12.20 -45.56
CA GLU A 306 22.33 13.54 -46.04
C GLU A 306 21.40 14.29 -45.07
N LEU A 307 20.37 13.60 -44.56
CA LEU A 307 19.41 14.17 -43.62
C LEU A 307 20.04 14.48 -42.26
N GLU A 308 20.88 13.59 -41.74
CA GLU A 308 21.64 13.81 -40.50
C GLU A 308 22.67 14.94 -40.68
N SER A 309 23.32 15.02 -41.85
CA SER A 309 24.21 16.14 -42.16
C SER A 309 23.47 17.49 -42.20
N LYS A 310 22.27 17.53 -42.79
CA LYS A 310 21.41 18.73 -42.78
C LYS A 310 20.86 19.06 -41.38
N TYR A 311 20.61 18.04 -40.57
CA TYR A 311 20.13 18.17 -39.19
C TYR A 311 21.23 18.64 -38.23
N GLY A 312 22.47 18.23 -38.47
CA GLY A 312 23.65 18.60 -37.69
C GLY A 312 23.87 17.77 -36.42
N LYS A 313 23.06 16.73 -36.18
CA LYS A 313 23.18 15.79 -35.06
C LYS A 313 22.80 14.38 -35.55
N LEU A 314 23.33 13.35 -34.89
CA LEU A 314 22.92 11.96 -35.13
C LEU A 314 21.50 11.74 -34.58
N LEU A 315 20.68 11.05 -35.36
CA LEU A 315 19.31 10.73 -34.99
C LEU A 315 19.20 9.24 -34.66
N LYS A 316 18.22 8.89 -33.82
CA LYS A 316 17.84 7.51 -33.56
C LYS A 316 16.77 7.09 -34.56
N TRP A 317 17.11 6.10 -35.39
CA TRP A 317 16.26 5.53 -36.43
C TRP A 317 15.75 4.17 -35.96
N ASP A 318 14.47 4.09 -35.57
CA ASP A 318 13.85 2.88 -35.03
C ASP A 318 12.85 2.29 -36.04
N GLU A 319 13.28 1.23 -36.75
CA GLU A 319 12.40 0.31 -37.48
C GLU A 319 12.06 -0.88 -36.59
N PHE A 320 10.80 -0.99 -36.17
CA PHE A 320 10.37 -2.11 -35.32
C PHE A 320 9.83 -3.26 -36.17
N GLU A 321 10.46 -4.44 -36.11
CA GLU A 321 9.97 -5.63 -36.83
C GLU A 321 8.59 -6.09 -36.35
N ASN A 322 8.30 -5.95 -35.06
CA ASN A 322 7.06 -6.43 -34.44
C ASN A 322 6.00 -5.35 -34.21
N LYS A 323 6.26 -4.10 -34.63
CA LYS A 323 5.28 -3.00 -34.49
C LYS A 323 4.89 -2.47 -35.87
N ILE A 324 3.68 -1.91 -35.92
CA ILE A 324 3.18 -1.23 -37.13
C ILE A 324 3.88 0.11 -37.36
N THR A 325 4.47 0.70 -36.31
CA THR A 325 5.04 2.04 -36.33
C THR A 325 6.54 2.05 -36.59
N SER A 326 7.04 3.18 -37.07
CA SER A 326 8.47 3.51 -37.13
C SER A 326 8.67 4.93 -36.65
N LYS A 327 9.87 5.25 -36.16
CA LYS A 327 10.16 6.60 -35.67
C LYS A 327 11.60 7.02 -35.91
N ILE A 328 11.79 8.32 -36.04
CA ILE A 328 13.09 8.97 -36.12
C ILE A 328 13.12 10.00 -34.99
N SER A 329 14.08 9.93 -34.08
CA SER A 329 14.01 10.72 -32.84
C SER A 329 15.34 11.22 -32.33
N ILE A 330 15.28 12.25 -31.50
CA ILE A 330 16.39 12.75 -30.68
C ILE A 330 15.90 12.90 -29.25
N SER A 331 16.71 12.46 -28.28
CA SER A 331 16.36 12.49 -26.87
C SER A 331 17.34 13.37 -26.09
N MET A 332 16.85 13.93 -25.00
CA MET A 332 17.64 14.64 -23.99
C MET A 332 17.41 13.95 -22.66
N ASP A 333 18.50 13.48 -22.07
CA ASP A 333 18.51 12.86 -20.75
C ASP A 333 19.04 13.85 -19.70
N GLY A 334 18.95 13.51 -18.42
CA GLY A 334 19.51 14.32 -17.33
C GLY A 334 18.71 15.59 -17.02
N VAL A 335 17.40 15.53 -17.25
CA VAL A 335 16.41 16.55 -16.87
C VAL A 335 15.21 15.83 -16.26
N SER A 336 14.41 16.49 -15.43
CA SER A 336 13.25 15.86 -14.81
C SER A 336 11.97 16.64 -15.01
N LEU A 337 10.87 15.94 -15.35
CA LEU A 337 9.54 16.55 -15.35
C LEU A 337 9.12 17.02 -13.95
N ALA A 338 9.55 16.31 -12.91
CA ALA A 338 9.25 16.68 -11.52
C ALA A 338 10.01 17.94 -11.07
N ASN A 339 11.11 18.30 -11.75
CA ASN A 339 11.88 19.51 -11.45
C ASN A 339 11.45 20.66 -12.37
N GLN A 340 10.72 21.64 -11.83
CA GLN A 340 10.23 22.77 -12.63
C GLN A 340 11.36 23.68 -13.16
N GLU A 341 12.55 23.67 -12.54
CA GLU A 341 13.70 24.43 -13.02
C GLU A 341 14.26 23.89 -14.35
N ASP A 342 14.03 22.61 -14.65
CA ASP A 342 14.43 22.00 -15.92
C ASP A 342 13.47 22.33 -17.07
N TRP A 343 12.26 22.82 -16.78
CA TRP A 343 11.22 23.01 -17.80
C TRP A 343 11.64 23.94 -18.94
N PRO A 344 12.24 25.13 -18.69
CA PRO A 344 12.70 25.99 -19.77
C PRO A 344 13.69 25.29 -20.70
N LYS A 345 14.65 24.55 -20.13
CA LYS A 345 15.65 23.78 -20.88
C LYS A 345 14.99 22.69 -21.73
N ILE A 346 13.99 22.00 -21.18
CA ILE A 346 13.23 20.99 -21.91
C ILE A 346 12.45 21.60 -23.06
N ILE A 347 11.75 22.71 -22.81
CA ILE A 347 10.93 23.39 -23.80
C ILE A 347 11.80 23.90 -24.95
N ASP A 348 12.97 24.47 -24.64
CA ASP A 348 13.91 24.93 -25.65
C ASP A 348 14.46 23.79 -26.51
N PHE A 349 14.80 22.66 -25.89
CA PHE A 349 15.20 21.45 -26.60
C PHE A 349 14.09 20.97 -27.54
N LEU A 350 12.85 20.84 -27.05
CA LEU A 350 11.73 20.38 -27.87
C LEU A 350 11.46 21.35 -29.04
N ALA A 351 11.44 22.65 -28.77
CA ALA A 351 11.19 23.67 -29.80
C ALA A 351 12.28 23.68 -30.89
N GLU A 352 13.56 23.65 -30.51
CA GLU A 352 14.68 23.63 -31.45
C GLU A 352 14.65 22.38 -32.33
N ASN A 353 14.49 21.21 -31.71
CA ASN A 353 14.59 19.95 -32.43
C ASN A 353 13.35 19.71 -33.29
N ILE A 354 12.13 20.08 -32.86
CA ILE A 354 10.94 20.01 -33.71
C ILE A 354 11.05 20.98 -34.88
N PHE A 355 11.47 22.23 -34.65
CA PHE A 355 11.67 23.19 -35.73
C PHE A 355 12.65 22.65 -36.78
N THR A 356 13.76 22.08 -36.32
CA THR A 356 14.79 21.50 -37.21
C THR A 356 14.29 20.25 -37.92
N LEU A 357 13.55 19.36 -37.25
CA LEU A 357 12.93 18.19 -37.87
C LEU A 357 11.96 18.61 -38.97
N VAL A 358 11.10 19.60 -38.74
CA VAL A 358 10.19 20.13 -39.76
C VAL A 358 11.00 20.70 -40.94
N LYS A 359 11.99 21.54 -40.68
CA LYS A 359 12.81 22.16 -41.73
C LYS A 359 13.52 21.15 -42.62
N VAL A 360 14.08 20.08 -42.03
CA VAL A 360 14.89 19.09 -42.76
C VAL A 360 14.02 18.02 -43.41
N PHE A 361 13.01 17.52 -42.70
CA PHE A 361 12.29 16.31 -43.10
C PHE A 361 10.96 16.57 -43.80
N LYS A 362 10.38 17.78 -43.74
CA LYS A 362 9.05 18.04 -44.33
C LYS A 362 8.99 17.71 -45.82
N LYS A 363 9.93 18.23 -46.62
CA LYS A 363 9.98 17.96 -48.07
C LYS A 363 10.26 16.47 -48.40
N PRO A 364 11.29 15.82 -47.81
CA PRO A 364 11.49 14.38 -47.97
C PRO A 364 10.28 13.54 -47.57
N LEU A 365 9.56 13.90 -46.50
CA LEU A 365 8.31 13.25 -46.12
C LEU A 365 7.23 13.43 -47.18
N ASP A 366 7.06 14.64 -47.71
CA ASP A 366 6.06 14.92 -48.76
C ASP A 366 6.34 14.09 -50.02
N GLU A 367 7.61 13.91 -50.38
CA GLU A 367 8.03 13.08 -51.52
C GLU A 367 7.80 11.58 -51.26
N ALA A 368 8.25 11.08 -50.10
CA ALA A 368 8.04 9.69 -49.69
C ALA A 368 6.55 9.33 -49.60
N TYR A 369 5.74 10.26 -49.08
CA TYR A 369 4.29 10.07 -48.98
C TYR A 369 3.61 10.07 -50.35
N LYS A 370 3.99 10.97 -51.26
CA LYS A 370 3.46 10.98 -52.63
C LYS A 370 3.81 9.70 -53.37
N ALA A 371 5.03 9.18 -53.20
CA ALA A 371 5.44 7.93 -53.84
C ALA A 371 4.54 6.74 -53.44
N LEU A 372 4.00 6.71 -52.23
CA LEU A 372 3.01 5.70 -51.83
C LEU A 372 1.71 5.77 -52.65
N ALA A 373 1.28 6.96 -53.04
CA ALA A 373 0.02 7.16 -53.77
C ALA A 373 0.11 6.78 -55.25
N TYR A 374 1.32 6.60 -55.80
CA TYR A 374 1.56 6.15 -57.18
C TYR A 374 1.83 4.63 -57.27
N ASP A 375 1.94 3.95 -56.13
CA ASP A 375 2.14 2.49 -56.00
C ASP A 375 0.82 1.71 -55.80
N LEU A 376 -0.32 2.43 -55.81
CA LEU A 376 -1.71 1.93 -55.80
C LEU A 376 -2.33 2.18 -57.16
#